data_AF-A0A960CTW1-F1
#
_entry.id   AF-A0A960CTW1-F1
#
_cell.length_a   1.000
_cell.length_b   1.000
_cell.length_c   1.000
_cell.angle_alpha   90.00
_cell.angle_beta   90.00
_cell.angle_gamma   90.00
#
_symmetry.space_group_name_H-M   'P 1'
#
loop_
_entity.id
_entity.type
_entity.pdbx_description
1 polymer ?
#
loop_
_entity_poly.entity_id
_entity_poly.type
_entity_poly.pdbx_seq_one_letter_code
_entity_poly.pdbx_strand_id
1 'polypeptide(L)'
;MNNSLIERVRERLAAESAPLRPTVVAAAIRAESGGMLGDTEVLDNLRVLETELTGAGILEPLLRAEGTTDVLVTAPDAVWVDDGAGLRRTGLRFSDEAAVR
;
A
#
# COMPACT_ATOMS: atom_id res chain seq x y z
N MET A 1 -17.35 -1.18 -13.18
CA MET A 1 -18.22 -1.36 -11.99
C MET A 1 -17.43 -1.29 -10.68
N ASN A 2 -16.19 -1.80 -10.64
CA ASN A 2 -15.34 -1.86 -9.44
C ASN A 2 -14.96 -0.48 -8.86
N ASN A 3 -14.76 0.54 -9.71
CA ASN A 3 -14.53 1.92 -9.25
C ASN A 3 -15.63 2.44 -8.30
N SER A 4 -16.87 2.01 -8.48
CA SER A 4 -17.98 2.44 -7.62
C SER A 4 -17.97 1.75 -6.25
N LEU A 5 -17.44 0.51 -6.17
CA LEU A 5 -17.31 -0.21 -4.90
C LEU A 5 -16.17 0.37 -4.07
N ILE A 6 -15.02 0.65 -4.69
CA ILE A 6 -13.84 1.20 -4.02
C ILE A 6 -14.16 2.56 -3.38
N GLU A 7 -14.88 3.45 -4.09
CA GLU A 7 -15.25 4.75 -3.50
C GLU A 7 -16.20 4.60 -2.32
N ARG A 8 -17.19 3.69 -2.36
CA ARG A 8 -18.08 3.44 -1.21
C ARG A 8 -17.34 2.87 -0.01
N VAL A 9 -16.40 1.95 -0.24
CA VAL A 9 -15.55 1.38 0.83
C VAL A 9 -14.66 2.48 1.41
N ARG A 10 -14.08 3.35 0.58
CA ARG A 10 -13.24 4.48 1.02
C ARG A 10 -14.04 5.48 1.86
N GLU A 11 -15.23 5.90 1.41
CA GLU A 11 -16.10 6.80 2.17
C GLU A 11 -16.49 6.21 3.53
N ARG A 12 -16.80 4.91 3.58
CA ARG A 12 -17.15 4.22 4.82
C ARG A 12 -15.97 4.16 5.80
N LEU A 13 -14.78 3.78 5.31
CA LEU A 13 -13.58 3.70 6.13
C LEU A 13 -13.13 5.09 6.61
N ALA A 14 -13.30 6.13 5.79
CA ALA A 14 -13.02 7.51 6.19
C ALA A 14 -13.96 8.01 7.29
N ALA A 15 -15.20 7.50 7.35
CA ALA A 15 -16.17 7.80 8.40
C ALA A 15 -15.90 7.04 9.72
N GLU A 16 -15.15 5.92 9.69
CA GLU A 16 -14.77 5.17 10.88
C GLU A 16 -13.41 5.66 11.43
N SER A 17 -13.40 6.28 12.61
CA SER A 17 -12.15 6.68 13.29
C SER A 17 -11.36 5.50 13.91
N ALA A 18 -11.56 4.28 13.42
CA ALA A 18 -10.91 3.09 13.92
C ALA A 18 -9.60 2.80 13.16
N PRO A 19 -8.59 2.17 13.79
CA PRO A 19 -7.39 1.74 13.09
C PRO A 19 -7.76 0.83 11.91
N LEU A 20 -7.29 1.17 10.71
CA LEU A 20 -7.54 0.41 9.50
C LEU A 20 -6.78 -0.92 9.57
N ARG A 21 -7.44 -1.96 10.08
CA ARG A 21 -6.92 -3.33 10.08
C ARG A 21 -7.47 -4.09 8.88
N PRO A 22 -6.76 -5.11 8.36
CA PRO A 22 -7.24 -5.95 7.26
C PRO A 22 -8.65 -6.52 7.50
N THR A 23 -8.96 -6.85 8.75
CA THR A 23 -10.30 -7.36 9.14
C THR A 23 -11.41 -6.32 8.98
N VAL A 24 -11.12 -5.05 9.28
CA VAL A 24 -12.09 -3.94 9.19
C VAL A 24 -12.40 -3.70 7.72
N VAL A 25 -11.39 -3.70 6.86
CA VAL A 25 -11.66 -3.45 5.46
C VAL A 25 -12.27 -4.64 4.74
N ALA A 26 -11.88 -5.87 5.06
CA ALA A 26 -12.58 -7.04 4.54
C ALA A 26 -14.08 -7.04 4.93
N ALA A 27 -14.43 -6.50 6.11
CA ALA A 27 -15.81 -6.30 6.51
C ALA A 27 -16.51 -5.19 5.72
N ALA A 28 -15.83 -4.05 5.50
CA ALA A 28 -16.35 -2.95 4.69
C ALA A 28 -16.59 -3.39 3.23
N ILE A 29 -15.64 -4.10 2.61
CA ILE A 29 -15.80 -4.66 1.27
C ILE A 29 -17.02 -5.58 1.24
N ARG A 30 -17.13 -6.56 2.14
CA ARG A 30 -18.29 -7.48 2.18
C ARG A 30 -19.63 -6.76 2.33
N ALA A 31 -19.69 -5.71 3.15
CA ALA A 31 -20.92 -4.94 3.37
C ALA A 31 -21.36 -4.18 2.11
N GLU A 32 -20.42 -3.54 1.39
CA GLU A 32 -20.72 -2.72 0.20
C GLU A 32 -20.89 -3.52 -1.10
N SER A 33 -20.61 -4.82 -1.02
CA SER A 33 -20.59 -5.78 -2.13
C SER A 33 -21.89 -6.56 -2.33
N GLY A 34 -22.83 -6.47 -1.40
CA GLY A 34 -24.17 -7.07 -1.55
C GLY A 34 -24.21 -8.60 -1.72
N GLY A 35 -23.14 -9.32 -1.37
CA GLY A 35 -23.11 -10.79 -1.39
C GLY A 35 -22.73 -11.46 -2.72
N MET A 36 -22.32 -10.70 -3.75
CA MET A 36 -21.76 -11.26 -5.00
C MET A 36 -20.41 -10.64 -5.31
N LEU A 37 -19.34 -11.12 -4.65
CA LEU A 37 -18.02 -11.15 -5.28
C LEU A 37 -17.61 -12.61 -5.37
N GLY A 38 -17.19 -13.04 -6.56
CA GLY A 38 -16.44 -14.30 -6.67
C GLY A 38 -15.11 -14.16 -5.93
N ASP A 39 -14.60 -15.26 -5.37
CA ASP A 39 -13.37 -15.29 -4.56
C ASP A 39 -12.19 -14.54 -5.19
N THR A 40 -12.06 -14.59 -6.52
CA THR A 40 -11.01 -13.89 -7.27
C THR A 40 -11.10 -12.36 -7.14
N GLU A 41 -12.31 -11.82 -7.15
CA GLU A 41 -12.53 -10.37 -7.09
C GLU A 41 -12.35 -9.85 -5.66
N VAL A 42 -12.61 -10.69 -4.64
CA VAL A 42 -12.24 -10.41 -3.25
C VAL A 42 -10.72 -10.39 -3.09
N LEU A 43 -10.01 -11.33 -3.71
CA LEU A 43 -8.54 -11.39 -3.66
C LEU A 43 -7.89 -10.20 -4.35
N ASP A 44 -8.39 -9.80 -5.52
CA ASP A 44 -7.88 -8.61 -6.22
C ASP A 44 -8.11 -7.33 -5.42
N ASN A 45 -9.30 -7.15 -4.84
CA ASN A 45 -9.58 -6.00 -3.98
C ASN A 45 -8.76 -6.02 -2.69
N LEU A 46 -8.56 -7.19 -2.07
CA LEU A 46 -7.68 -7.33 -0.91
C LEU A 46 -6.23 -7.00 -1.26
N ARG A 47 -5.74 -7.37 -2.45
CA ARG A 47 -4.36 -7.07 -2.88
C ARG A 47 -4.15 -5.58 -3.16
N VAL A 48 -5.09 -4.93 -3.84
CA VAL A 48 -5.09 -3.47 -4.02
C VAL A 48 -5.10 -2.77 -2.66
N LEU A 49 -5.89 -3.29 -1.73
CA LEU A 49 -6.08 -2.68 -0.43
C LEU A 49 -4.95 -2.99 0.56
N GLU A 50 -4.32 -4.16 0.47
CA GLU A 50 -3.07 -4.48 1.17
C GLU A 50 -1.95 -3.56 0.67
N THR A 51 -1.92 -3.23 -0.62
CA THR A 51 -0.98 -2.25 -1.19
C THR A 51 -1.21 -0.85 -0.60
N GLU A 52 -2.47 -0.43 -0.44
CA GLU A 52 -2.84 0.86 0.14
C GLU A 52 -2.67 0.92 1.68
N LEU A 53 -2.76 -0.21 2.39
CA LEU A 53 -2.75 -0.27 3.85
C LEU A 53 -1.41 -0.63 4.48
N THR A 54 -0.48 -1.22 3.73
CA THR A 54 0.79 -1.72 4.31
C THR A 54 1.89 -0.64 4.39
N GLY A 55 1.60 0.60 3.99
CA GLY A 55 2.62 1.63 3.78
C GLY A 55 3.56 1.25 2.63
N ALA A 56 4.71 1.91 2.50
CA ALA A 56 5.69 1.61 1.46
C ALA A 56 6.54 0.35 1.74
N GLY A 57 6.02 -0.57 2.57
CA GLY A 57 6.68 -1.81 2.95
C GLY A 57 8.07 -1.58 3.56
N ILE A 58 9.10 -2.22 2.99
CA ILE A 58 10.47 -2.08 3.47
C ILE A 58 11.02 -0.65 3.36
N LEU A 59 10.42 0.20 2.52
CA LEU A 59 10.83 1.59 2.33
C LEU A 59 10.28 2.53 3.41
N GLU A 60 9.28 2.10 4.16
CA GLU A 60 8.59 2.93 5.15
C GLU A 60 9.54 3.61 6.16
N PRO A 61 10.60 2.94 6.69
CA PRO A 61 11.55 3.61 7.57
C PRO A 61 12.34 4.72 6.89
N LEU A 62 12.62 4.62 5.58
CA LEU A 62 13.31 5.67 4.83
C LEU A 62 12.39 6.87 4.63
N LEU A 63 11.13 6.64 4.28
CA LEU A 63 10.14 7.69 4.06
C LEU A 63 9.78 8.44 5.35
N ARG A 64 9.87 7.76 6.51
CA ARG A 64 9.66 8.39 7.82
C ARG A 64 10.92 9.03 8.41
N ALA A 65 12.09 8.82 7.83
CA ALA A 65 13.32 9.40 8.35
C ALA A 65 13.28 10.92 8.18
N GLU A 66 13.64 11.63 9.26
CA GLU A 66 13.65 13.08 9.26
C GLU A 66 14.64 13.62 8.21
N GLY A 67 14.16 14.54 7.38
CA GLY A 67 14.96 15.14 6.31
C GLY A 67 14.94 14.37 4.99
N THR A 68 14.42 13.14 4.92
CA THR A 68 14.24 12.44 3.63
C THR A 68 13.31 13.25 2.73
N THR A 69 13.80 13.61 1.55
CA THR A 69 13.00 14.26 0.51
C THR A 69 12.49 13.23 -0.49
N ASP A 70 13.34 12.26 -0.86
CA ASP A 70 13.06 11.31 -1.93
C ASP A 70 13.65 9.93 -1.62
N VAL A 71 12.94 8.89 -2.07
CA VAL A 71 13.44 7.50 -2.08
C VAL A 71 13.37 7.00 -3.51
N LEU A 72 14.52 6.62 -4.08
CA LEU A 72 14.62 6.05 -5.41
C LEU A 72 14.82 4.54 -5.35
N VAL A 73 14.17 3.82 -6.26
CA VAL A 73 14.40 2.39 -6.51
C VAL A 73 14.59 2.23 -8.02
N THR A 74 15.73 1.66 -8.44
CA THR A 74 16.06 1.47 -9.86
C THR A 74 16.50 0.04 -10.16
N ALA A 75 16.74 -0.77 -9.12
CA ALA A 75 16.83 -2.23 -9.21
C ALA A 75 16.47 -2.83 -7.83
N PRO A 76 16.19 -4.14 -7.74
CA PRO A 76 15.85 -4.80 -6.48
C PRO A 76 16.90 -4.63 -5.38
N ASP A 77 18.17 -4.55 -5.76
CA ASP A 77 19.27 -4.34 -4.82
C ASP A 77 19.81 -2.91 -4.78
N ALA A 78 19.08 -2.00 -5.39
CA ALA A 78 19.55 -0.66 -5.65
C ALA A 78 18.43 0.32 -5.25
N VAL A 79 18.54 0.74 -3.98
CA VAL A 79 17.63 1.67 -3.29
C VAL A 79 18.47 2.82 -2.73
N TRP A 80 18.03 4.05 -2.96
CA TRP A 80 18.69 5.27 -2.50
C TRP A 80 17.74 6.19 -1.75
N VAL A 81 18.31 7.01 -0.89
CA VAL A 81 17.63 8.09 -0.17
C VAL A 81 18.31 9.42 -0.49
N ASP A 82 17.52 10.47 -0.69
CA ASP A 82 17.98 11.86 -0.71
C ASP A 82 17.44 12.56 0.54
N ASP A 83 18.31 13.31 1.22
CA ASP A 83 18.00 14.13 2.40
C ASP A 83 18.31 15.62 2.17
N GLY A 84 18.49 16.03 0.91
CA GLY A 84 18.93 17.36 0.52
C GLY A 84 20.44 17.58 0.58
N ALA A 85 21.22 16.63 1.13
CA ALA A 85 22.68 16.61 1.01
C ALA A 85 23.18 15.72 -0.16
N GLY A 86 22.25 15.19 -0.94
CA GLY A 86 22.51 14.37 -2.12
C GLY A 86 22.24 12.89 -1.92
N LEU A 87 22.29 12.17 -3.03
CA LEU A 87 21.81 10.79 -3.11
C LEU A 87 22.75 9.80 -2.38
N ARG A 88 22.22 9.06 -1.41
CA ARG A 88 22.95 8.04 -0.64
C ARG A 88 22.34 6.65 -0.85
N ARG A 89 23.18 5.65 -1.15
CA ARG A 89 22.72 4.26 -1.30
C ARG A 89 22.41 3.65 0.08
N THR A 90 21.31 2.92 0.15
CA THR A 90 20.87 2.22 1.36
C THR A 90 21.25 0.74 1.32
N GLY A 91 21.10 0.04 2.45
CA GLY A 91 21.28 -1.41 2.54
C GLY A 91 20.03 -2.23 2.21
N LEU A 92 18.90 -1.58 1.94
CA LEU A 92 17.63 -2.27 1.67
C LEU A 92 17.65 -2.95 0.31
N ARG A 93 16.96 -4.10 0.24
CA ARG A 93 16.82 -4.90 -0.98
C ARG A 93 15.41 -5.49 -1.06
N PHE A 94 14.86 -5.50 -2.27
CA PHE A 94 13.69 -6.27 -2.65
C PHE A 94 14.09 -7.70 -3.00
N SER A 95 13.13 -8.62 -3.01
CA SER A 95 13.37 -10.03 -3.32
C SER A 95 13.81 -10.25 -4.76
N ASP A 96 13.22 -9.51 -5.70
CA ASP A 96 13.37 -9.70 -7.13
C ASP A 96 12.87 -8.48 -7.92
N GLU A 97 13.01 -8.57 -9.25
CA GLU A 97 12.56 -7.56 -10.22
C GLU A 97 11.04 -7.35 -10.23
N ALA A 98 10.24 -8.37 -9.88
CA ALA A 98 8.79 -8.23 -9.85
C ALA A 98 8.34 -7.39 -8.65
N ALA A 99 9.12 -7.39 -7.56
CA ALA A 99 8.85 -6.58 -6.38
C ALA A 99 9.13 -5.08 -6.54
N VAL A 100 9.76 -4.65 -7.64
CA VAL A 100 10.06 -3.23 -7.96
C VAL A 100 9.29 -2.71 -9.20
N ARG A 101 8.29 -3.45 -9.68
CA ARG A 101 7.51 -3.14 -10.89
C ARG A 101 6.05 -2.80 -10.60
#